data_AF-A0A7J9VZ74-F1
#
_entry.id   AF-A0A7J9VZ74-F1
#
_cell.length_a   1.000
_cell.length_b   1.000
_cell.length_c   1.000
_cell.angle_alpha   90.00
_cell.angle_beta   90.00
_cell.angle_gamma   90.00
#
_symmetry.space_group_name_H-M   'P 1'
#
loop_
_entity.id
_entity.type
_entity.pdbx_description
1 polymer ?
#
loop_
_entity_poly.entity_id
_entity_poly.type
_entity_poly.pdbx_seq_one_letter_code
_entity_poly.pdbx_strand_id
1 'polypeptide(L)'
;MLNFALNLEYLEAEFYLRSVRGEGLPENSIDGRGTPGAVSGGRQVPFETRAIRAYAQEIAADELAHVQFLRSALGEAAVARPTIDIDAAFTAAAMAAGLIGEGETFDAYANEENFLLAAYVFEDVGVTAYKGASPLVDNKTFLEAAAGILAAEAYHAGNIRTSLAAKGLEAPSVRISDARDSLDGDEDLDQGVLLDGNLNIVPTDANGIAFSRSPGQVLNIVYLTPEATEGGFFPDGVNGEFNASGSNT
;
A
#
# COMPACT_ATOMS: atom_id res chain seq x y z
N MET A 1 -6.39 -1.58 16.07
CA MET A 1 -6.59 -0.90 14.78
C MET A 1 -5.51 0.13 14.45
N LEU A 2 -5.23 1.16 15.25
CA LEU A 2 -4.22 2.18 14.88
C LEU A 2 -2.80 1.63 14.66
N ASN A 3 -2.36 0.65 15.46
CA ASN A 3 -1.08 -0.03 15.19
C ASN A 3 -1.11 -0.84 13.87
N PHE A 4 -2.26 -1.36 13.47
CA PHE A 4 -2.40 -2.05 12.18
C PHE A 4 -2.17 -1.07 11.03
N ALA A 5 -2.87 0.08 11.05
CA ALA A 5 -2.65 1.16 10.09
C ALA A 5 -1.17 1.61 10.08
N LEU A 6 -0.56 1.80 11.25
CA LEU A 6 0.85 2.23 11.35
C LEU A 6 1.84 1.27 10.65
N ASN A 7 1.56 -0.03 10.60
CA ASN A 7 2.42 -0.94 9.83
C ASN A 7 2.31 -0.70 8.32
N LEU A 8 1.11 -0.41 7.81
CA LEU A 8 0.89 -0.09 6.40
C LEU A 8 1.56 1.24 6.05
N GLU A 9 1.35 2.28 6.86
CA GLU A 9 2.02 3.58 6.68
C GLU A 9 3.54 3.46 6.68
N TYR A 10 4.12 2.55 7.47
CA TYR A 10 5.56 2.30 7.41
C TYR A 10 6.00 1.73 6.06
N LEU A 11 5.25 0.81 5.49
CA LEU A 11 5.54 0.22 4.19
C LEU A 11 5.46 1.28 3.09
N GLU A 12 4.38 2.06 3.08
CA GLU A 12 4.14 3.11 2.07
C GLU A 12 5.17 4.24 2.20
N ALA A 13 5.42 4.72 3.42
CA ALA A 13 6.45 5.74 3.65
C ALA A 13 7.84 5.25 3.25
N GLU A 14 8.23 4.01 3.55
CA GLU A 14 9.52 3.46 3.10
C GLU A 14 9.61 3.42 1.58
N PHE A 15 8.56 2.93 0.90
CA PHE A 15 8.50 2.90 -0.56
C PHE A 15 8.64 4.31 -1.15
N TYR A 16 7.74 5.23 -0.80
CA TYR A 16 7.68 6.55 -1.41
C TYR A 16 8.88 7.43 -1.07
N LEU A 17 9.35 7.42 0.20
CA LEU A 17 10.54 8.18 0.58
C LEU A 17 11.77 7.68 -0.20
N ARG A 18 11.95 6.37 -0.32
CA ARG A 18 13.04 5.82 -1.14
C ARG A 18 12.88 6.19 -2.60
N SER A 19 11.66 6.16 -3.15
CA SER A 19 11.42 6.57 -4.53
C SER A 19 11.83 8.02 -4.80
N VAL A 20 11.56 8.95 -3.87
CA VAL A 20 11.80 10.39 -4.12
C VAL A 20 13.17 10.88 -3.69
N ARG A 21 13.77 10.31 -2.63
CA ARG A 21 15.06 10.77 -2.07
C ARG A 21 16.14 9.70 -1.98
N GLY A 22 15.81 8.42 -2.21
CA GLY A 22 16.75 7.31 -2.05
C GLY A 22 17.01 6.89 -0.60
N GLU A 23 16.26 7.45 0.36
CA GLU A 23 16.40 7.20 1.79
C GLU A 23 15.03 6.90 2.42
N GLY A 24 14.97 5.91 3.31
CA GLY A 24 13.77 5.51 4.05
C GLY A 24 13.42 6.43 5.22
N LEU A 25 12.48 6.04 6.09
CA LEU A 25 12.04 6.83 7.25
C LEU A 25 13.21 7.28 8.16
N PRO A 26 13.14 8.48 8.76
CA PRO A 26 14.14 8.92 9.71
C PRO A 26 14.09 8.08 11.00
N GLU A 27 15.23 7.92 11.68
CA GLU A 27 15.38 7.01 12.83
C GLU A 27 14.40 7.31 13.99
N ASN A 28 14.01 8.57 14.17
CA ASN A 28 13.05 8.98 15.20
C ASN A 28 11.58 8.69 14.84
N SER A 29 11.33 8.15 13.65
CA SER A 29 9.99 7.77 13.18
C SER A 29 9.80 6.27 13.10
N ILE A 30 10.76 5.45 13.56
CA ILE A 30 10.70 3.98 13.42
C ILE A 30 10.79 3.21 14.75
N ASP A 31 11.06 3.90 15.86
CA ASP A 31 11.16 3.33 17.21
C ASP A 31 9.78 3.02 17.83
N GLY A 32 9.72 2.35 18.97
CA GLY A 32 8.45 2.02 19.62
C GLY A 32 8.52 0.71 20.36
N ARG A 33 7.38 0.06 20.56
CA ARG A 33 7.33 -1.30 21.11
C ARG A 33 7.95 -2.29 20.12
N GLY A 34 8.96 -3.01 20.58
CA GLY A 34 9.75 -3.93 19.76
C GLY A 34 11.05 -3.31 19.29
N THR A 35 11.72 -3.99 18.36
CA THR A 35 12.95 -3.52 17.73
C THR A 35 12.62 -3.07 16.31
N PRO A 36 13.07 -1.88 15.85
CA PRO A 36 12.87 -1.46 14.46
C PRO A 36 13.54 -2.47 13.51
N GLY A 37 12.74 -3.06 12.62
CA GLY A 37 13.18 -3.98 11.60
C GLY A 37 13.93 -3.29 10.48
N ALA A 38 14.77 -4.05 9.77
CA ALA A 38 15.50 -3.54 8.61
C ALA A 38 14.56 -3.38 7.39
N VAL A 39 15.02 -2.63 6.40
CA VAL A 39 14.31 -2.47 5.12
C VAL A 39 15.24 -2.94 4.01
N SER A 40 14.79 -3.93 3.25
CA SER A 40 15.49 -4.44 2.07
C SER A 40 15.00 -3.73 0.82
N GLY A 41 15.94 -3.22 0.01
CA GLY A 41 15.63 -2.62 -1.28
C GLY A 41 15.40 -1.11 -1.29
N GLY A 42 15.03 -0.64 -2.47
CA GLY A 42 14.68 0.75 -2.74
C GLY A 42 15.85 1.71 -2.99
N ARG A 43 15.60 2.64 -3.90
CA ARG A 43 16.52 3.68 -4.37
C ARG A 43 15.73 4.82 -5.02
N GLN A 44 16.37 5.94 -5.27
CA GLN A 44 15.70 7.05 -5.96
C GLN A 44 15.29 6.65 -7.40
N VAL A 45 14.05 6.96 -7.76
CA VAL A 45 13.51 6.76 -9.11
C VAL A 45 14.00 7.90 -10.01
N PRO A 46 14.47 7.60 -11.23
CA PRO A 46 14.81 8.63 -12.21
C PRO A 46 13.53 9.18 -12.88
N PHE A 47 12.74 9.98 -12.15
CA PHE A 47 11.50 10.56 -12.68
C PHE A 47 11.76 11.53 -13.85
N GLU A 48 11.09 11.31 -14.98
CA GLU A 48 11.20 12.13 -16.18
C GLU A 48 10.05 13.14 -16.28
N THR A 49 8.85 12.70 -15.93
CA THR A 49 7.63 13.51 -16.00
C THR A 49 7.52 14.39 -14.75
N ARG A 50 7.45 15.71 -14.95
CA ARG A 50 7.35 16.70 -13.85
C ARG A 50 6.17 16.43 -12.93
N ALA A 51 4.99 16.14 -13.49
CA ALA A 51 3.78 15.89 -12.71
C ALA A 51 3.93 14.62 -11.86
N ILE A 52 4.50 13.55 -12.43
CA ILE A 52 4.79 12.30 -11.74
C ILE A 52 5.70 12.50 -10.54
N ARG A 53 6.82 13.19 -10.76
CA ARG A 53 7.72 13.52 -9.66
C ARG A 53 7.04 14.35 -8.56
N ALA A 54 6.18 15.31 -8.95
CA ALA A 54 5.56 16.22 -8.01
C ALA A 54 4.56 15.50 -7.10
N TYR A 55 3.66 14.66 -7.63
CA TYR A 55 2.75 13.91 -6.76
C TYR A 55 3.50 12.83 -5.98
N ALA A 56 4.54 12.19 -6.53
CA ALA A 56 5.33 11.23 -5.76
C ALA A 56 5.99 11.89 -4.53
N GLN A 57 6.44 13.14 -4.68
CA GLN A 57 6.98 13.94 -3.57
C GLN A 57 5.91 14.35 -2.55
N GLU A 58 4.69 14.62 -3.01
CA GLU A 58 3.55 14.95 -2.15
C GLU A 58 3.11 13.72 -1.35
N ILE A 59 2.88 12.59 -2.01
CA ILE A 59 2.55 11.31 -1.35
C ILE A 59 3.63 10.93 -0.34
N ALA A 60 4.92 10.98 -0.71
CA ALA A 60 6.01 10.69 0.22
C ALA A 60 6.02 11.59 1.48
N ALA A 61 5.56 12.85 1.35
CA ALA A 61 5.45 13.76 2.48
C ALA A 61 4.23 13.44 3.34
N ASP A 62 3.11 13.09 2.72
CA ASP A 62 1.87 12.68 3.38
C ASP A 62 2.08 11.36 4.15
N GLU A 63 2.69 10.33 3.54
CA GLU A 63 3.01 9.07 4.21
C GLU A 63 3.90 9.25 5.44
N LEU A 64 4.91 10.12 5.35
CA LEU A 64 5.74 10.47 6.51
C LEU A 64 4.90 11.15 7.60
N ALA A 65 3.97 12.03 7.21
CA ALA A 65 3.08 12.72 8.14
C ALA A 65 2.07 11.74 8.78
N HIS A 66 1.54 10.78 8.03
CA HIS A 66 0.67 9.73 8.53
C HIS A 66 1.38 8.87 9.59
N VAL A 67 2.60 8.40 9.30
CA VAL A 67 3.45 7.70 10.28
C VAL A 67 3.61 8.53 11.55
N GLN A 68 4.01 9.80 11.43
CA GLN A 68 4.22 10.67 12.59
C GLN A 68 2.93 10.93 13.38
N PHE A 69 1.81 11.12 12.68
CA PHE A 69 0.50 11.32 13.27
C PHE A 69 0.05 10.09 14.07
N LEU A 70 0.08 8.90 13.46
CA LEU A 70 -0.33 7.66 14.13
C LEU A 70 0.56 7.36 15.33
N ARG A 71 1.88 7.54 15.21
CA ARG A 71 2.82 7.42 16.33
C ARG A 71 2.46 8.38 17.46
N SER A 72 2.15 9.63 17.15
CA SER A 72 1.73 10.62 18.14
C SER A 72 0.42 10.23 18.84
N ALA A 73 -0.56 9.75 18.08
CA ALA A 73 -1.85 9.29 18.60
C ALA A 73 -1.71 8.04 19.49
N LEU A 74 -0.80 7.14 19.15
CA LEU A 74 -0.51 5.91 19.89
C LEU A 74 0.37 6.13 21.13
N GLY A 75 1.24 7.15 21.12
CA GLY A 75 2.18 7.42 22.20
C GLY A 75 3.06 6.19 22.50
N GLU A 76 3.17 5.81 23.77
CA GLU A 76 3.94 4.63 24.20
C GLU A 76 3.36 3.29 23.68
N ALA A 77 2.16 3.29 23.09
CA ALA A 77 1.58 2.11 22.46
C ALA A 77 2.04 1.91 21.00
N ALA A 78 2.74 2.89 20.41
CA ALA A 78 3.19 2.81 19.03
C ALA A 78 4.17 1.64 18.85
N VAL A 79 3.92 0.80 17.84
CA VAL A 79 4.84 -0.27 17.46
C VAL A 79 6.02 0.29 16.66
N ALA A 80 7.19 -0.32 16.84
CA ALA A 80 8.33 -0.07 15.98
C ALA A 80 8.05 -0.53 14.54
N ARG A 81 8.77 0.05 13.57
CA ARG A 81 8.71 -0.38 12.16
C ARG A 81 9.03 -1.89 12.07
N PRO A 82 8.19 -2.72 11.43
CA PRO A 82 8.53 -4.13 11.20
C PRO A 82 9.68 -4.26 10.19
N THR A 83 10.20 -5.48 10.01
CA THR A 83 11.08 -5.76 8.86
C THR A 83 10.25 -5.60 7.59
N ILE A 84 10.77 -4.87 6.61
CA ILE A 84 10.09 -4.61 5.34
C ILE A 84 10.97 -5.07 4.18
N ASP A 85 10.38 -5.74 3.21
CA ASP A 85 11.02 -6.09 1.95
C ASP A 85 10.30 -5.42 0.78
N ILE A 86 10.98 -4.50 0.09
CA ILE A 86 10.49 -3.77 -1.08
C ILE A 86 11.38 -4.02 -2.30
N ASP A 87 12.06 -5.16 -2.35
CA ASP A 87 12.76 -5.68 -3.54
C ASP A 87 12.15 -7.04 -3.94
N ALA A 88 12.28 -8.05 -3.08
CA ALA A 88 11.82 -9.40 -3.37
C ALA A 88 10.28 -9.48 -3.39
N ALA A 89 9.61 -8.72 -2.52
CA ALA A 89 8.15 -8.67 -2.47
C ALA A 89 7.55 -8.10 -3.77
N PHE A 90 8.12 -7.02 -4.32
CA PHE A 90 7.66 -6.49 -5.60
C PHE A 90 7.92 -7.44 -6.76
N THR A 91 9.04 -8.16 -6.74
CA THR A 91 9.31 -9.22 -7.73
C THR A 91 8.27 -10.34 -7.64
N ALA A 92 7.94 -10.80 -6.42
CA ALA A 92 6.91 -11.81 -6.21
C ALA A 92 5.53 -11.33 -6.67
N ALA A 93 5.14 -10.10 -6.33
CA ALA A 93 3.87 -9.51 -6.75
C ALA A 93 3.78 -9.36 -8.28
N ALA A 94 4.84 -8.87 -8.92
CA ALA A 94 4.90 -8.72 -10.37
C ALA A 94 4.84 -10.07 -11.10
N MET A 95 5.47 -11.10 -10.54
CA MET A 95 5.40 -12.47 -11.07
C MET A 95 4.00 -13.08 -10.90
N ALA A 96 3.35 -12.87 -9.74
CA ALA A 96 1.97 -13.29 -9.51
C ALA A 96 0.99 -12.60 -10.48
N ALA A 97 1.20 -11.33 -10.79
CA ALA A 97 0.46 -10.57 -11.79
C ALA A 97 0.88 -10.88 -13.25
N GLY A 98 1.81 -11.80 -13.49
CA GLY A 98 2.29 -12.13 -14.84
C GLY A 98 2.88 -10.94 -15.59
N LEU A 99 3.42 -9.94 -14.89
CA LEU A 99 4.17 -8.83 -15.48
C LEU A 99 5.57 -9.27 -15.91
N ILE A 100 6.12 -10.26 -15.20
CA ILE A 100 7.44 -10.85 -15.43
C ILE A 100 7.35 -12.37 -15.34
N GLY A 101 8.33 -13.07 -15.93
CA GLY A 101 8.48 -14.52 -15.90
C GLY A 101 9.35 -15.03 -14.74
N GLU A 102 9.43 -16.35 -14.62
CA GLU A 102 10.26 -17.02 -13.62
C GLU A 102 11.75 -16.66 -13.79
N GLY A 103 12.40 -16.28 -12.69
CA GLY A 103 13.82 -15.90 -12.67
C GLY A 103 14.11 -14.46 -13.10
N GLU A 104 13.09 -13.69 -13.48
CA GLU A 104 13.20 -12.25 -13.72
C GLU A 104 13.03 -11.45 -12.40
N THR A 105 13.37 -10.17 -12.43
CA THR A 105 13.28 -9.26 -11.27
C THR A 105 12.51 -8.02 -11.68
N PHE A 106 11.52 -7.63 -10.88
CA PHE A 106 10.81 -6.37 -11.05
C PHE A 106 11.40 -5.32 -10.12
N ASP A 107 12.16 -4.38 -10.69
CA ASP A 107 12.70 -3.23 -9.96
C ASP A 107 11.66 -2.10 -9.98
N ALA A 108 10.93 -1.94 -8.88
CA ALA A 108 9.93 -0.87 -8.67
C ALA A 108 10.52 0.54 -8.83
N TYR A 109 11.84 0.69 -8.75
CA TYR A 109 12.54 1.97 -8.79
C TYR A 109 13.29 2.21 -10.10
N ALA A 110 13.13 1.32 -11.08
CA ALA A 110 13.81 1.37 -12.37
C ALA A 110 13.53 2.66 -13.15
N ASN A 111 12.24 3.04 -13.22
CA ASN A 111 11.72 4.16 -13.98
C ASN A 111 10.34 4.54 -13.44
N GLU A 112 9.75 5.60 -13.98
CA GLU A 112 8.45 6.09 -13.53
C GLU A 112 7.24 5.17 -13.83
N GLU A 113 7.32 4.31 -14.85
CA GLU A 113 6.26 3.33 -15.15
C GLU A 113 6.27 2.20 -14.13
N ASN A 114 7.46 1.67 -13.78
CA ASN A 114 7.60 0.67 -12.73
C ASN A 114 7.19 1.24 -11.36
N PHE A 115 7.55 2.49 -11.07
CA PHE A 115 7.10 3.18 -9.86
C PHE A 115 5.58 3.28 -9.82
N LEU A 116 4.93 3.65 -10.93
CA LEU A 116 3.47 3.75 -11.00
C LEU A 116 2.78 2.41 -10.77
N LEU A 117 3.31 1.34 -11.36
CA LEU A 117 2.79 -0.01 -11.16
C LEU A 117 2.99 -0.48 -9.71
N ALA A 118 4.14 -0.18 -9.11
CA ALA A 118 4.43 -0.48 -7.71
C ALA A 118 3.55 0.31 -6.74
N ALA A 119 3.39 1.61 -6.95
CA ALA A 119 2.49 2.48 -6.20
C ALA A 119 1.05 1.95 -6.25
N TYR A 120 0.60 1.54 -7.45
CA TYR A 120 -0.74 0.99 -7.63
C TYR A 120 -1.01 -0.20 -6.73
N VAL A 121 0.00 -1.06 -6.43
CA VAL A 121 -0.14 -2.21 -5.53
C VAL A 121 -0.68 -1.78 -4.15
N PHE A 122 -0.27 -0.62 -3.62
CA PHE A 122 -0.56 -0.19 -2.25
C PHE A 122 -1.78 0.73 -2.14
N GLU A 123 -1.87 1.74 -2.99
CA GLU A 123 -2.82 2.86 -2.81
C GLU A 123 -4.28 2.43 -2.70
N ASP A 124 -4.70 1.44 -3.49
CA ASP A 124 -6.06 0.88 -3.41
C ASP A 124 -6.29 0.09 -2.13
N VAL A 125 -5.23 -0.56 -1.65
CA VAL A 125 -5.24 -1.28 -0.39
C VAL A 125 -5.36 -0.28 0.76
N GLY A 126 -4.64 0.84 0.72
CA GLY A 126 -4.76 1.95 1.68
C GLY A 126 -6.20 2.46 1.80
N VAL A 127 -6.82 2.84 0.68
CA VAL A 127 -8.22 3.30 0.64
C VAL A 127 -9.18 2.28 1.24
N THR A 128 -9.09 1.02 0.80
CA THR A 128 -10.01 -0.04 1.25
C THR A 128 -9.76 -0.47 2.69
N ALA A 129 -8.51 -0.41 3.17
CA ALA A 129 -8.11 -0.67 4.55
C ALA A 129 -8.66 0.40 5.50
N TYR A 130 -8.47 1.69 5.20
CA TYR A 130 -8.98 2.77 6.04
C TYR A 130 -10.50 2.78 6.09
N LYS A 131 -11.17 2.56 4.95
CA LYS A 131 -12.64 2.46 4.94
C LYS A 131 -13.10 1.26 5.77
N GLY A 132 -12.49 0.08 5.58
CA GLY A 132 -12.82 -1.13 6.33
C GLY A 132 -12.52 -1.03 7.84
N ALA A 133 -11.50 -0.27 8.21
CA ALA A 133 -11.14 0.00 9.60
C ALA A 133 -12.06 1.02 10.27
N SER A 134 -12.70 1.93 9.51
CA SER A 134 -13.50 3.02 10.06
C SER A 134 -14.58 2.60 11.07
N PRO A 135 -15.33 1.48 10.91
CA PRO A 135 -16.32 1.05 11.89
C PRO A 135 -15.70 0.51 13.19
N LEU A 136 -14.40 0.18 13.17
CA LEU A 136 -13.66 -0.42 14.28
C LEU A 136 -12.96 0.64 15.16
N VAL A 137 -13.12 1.92 14.83
CA VAL A 137 -12.55 3.05 15.59
C VAL A 137 -13.62 3.69 16.49
N ASP A 138 -13.60 3.34 17.77
CA ASP A 138 -14.57 3.84 18.75
C ASP A 138 -14.40 5.34 19.06
N ASN A 139 -13.15 5.79 19.16
CA ASN A 139 -12.82 7.16 19.52
C ASN A 139 -13.11 8.10 18.35
N LYS A 140 -14.02 9.06 18.53
CA LYS A 140 -14.47 9.96 17.46
C LYS A 140 -13.40 10.91 16.94
N THR A 141 -12.44 11.31 17.78
CA THR A 141 -11.28 12.09 17.34
C THR A 141 -10.38 11.26 16.43
N PHE A 142 -10.15 9.99 16.75
CA PHE A 142 -9.38 9.10 15.87
C PHE A 142 -10.16 8.69 14.63
N LEU A 143 -11.48 8.58 14.70
CA LEU A 143 -12.33 8.33 13.53
C LEU A 143 -12.30 9.50 12.55
N GLU A 144 -12.38 10.75 13.05
CA GLU A 144 -12.24 11.96 12.22
C GLU A 144 -10.88 12.00 11.51
N ALA A 145 -9.80 11.72 12.25
CA ALA A 145 -8.47 11.68 11.66
C ALA A 145 -8.31 10.55 10.63
N ALA A 146 -8.81 9.34 10.91
CA ALA A 146 -8.80 8.22 9.97
C ALA A 146 -9.62 8.51 8.71
N ALA A 147 -10.73 9.26 8.83
CA ALA A 147 -11.50 9.72 7.67
C ALA A 147 -10.73 10.76 6.84
N GLY A 148 -9.90 11.59 7.48
CA GLY A 148 -8.98 12.50 6.80
C GLY A 148 -7.90 11.77 6.01
N ILE A 149 -7.26 10.76 6.62
CA ILE A 149 -6.26 9.93 5.94
C ILE A 149 -6.92 9.18 4.77
N LEU A 150 -8.06 8.52 4.98
CA LEU A 150 -8.84 7.88 3.91
C LEU A 150 -9.08 8.81 2.71
N ALA A 151 -9.33 10.10 2.94
CA ALA A 151 -9.51 11.06 1.87
C ALA A 151 -8.21 11.38 1.13
N ALA A 152 -7.07 11.46 1.83
CA ALA A 152 -5.75 11.63 1.23
C ALA A 152 -5.38 10.42 0.35
N GLU A 153 -5.49 9.21 0.90
CA GLU A 153 -5.30 7.94 0.18
C GLU A 153 -6.14 7.90 -1.12
N ALA A 154 -7.40 8.35 -1.05
CA ALA A 154 -8.27 8.36 -2.22
C ALA A 154 -7.79 9.35 -3.32
N TYR A 155 -7.20 10.48 -2.95
CA TYR A 155 -6.56 11.39 -3.91
C TYR A 155 -5.29 10.79 -4.51
N HIS A 156 -4.47 10.15 -3.67
CA HIS A 156 -3.25 9.48 -4.09
C HIS A 156 -3.56 8.35 -5.09
N ALA A 157 -4.47 7.43 -4.73
CA ALA A 157 -4.96 6.36 -5.61
C ALA A 157 -5.54 6.89 -6.94
N GLY A 158 -6.36 7.95 -6.89
CA GLY A 158 -6.90 8.58 -8.08
C GLY A 158 -5.83 9.16 -9.02
N ASN A 159 -4.78 9.76 -8.45
CA ASN A 159 -3.64 10.28 -9.19
C ASN A 159 -2.82 9.16 -9.84
N ILE A 160 -2.56 8.07 -9.13
CA ILE A 160 -1.84 6.91 -9.65
C ILE A 160 -2.61 6.25 -10.79
N ARG A 161 -3.91 5.97 -10.60
CA ARG A 161 -4.78 5.43 -11.66
C ARG A 161 -4.81 6.30 -12.91
N THR A 162 -4.97 7.61 -12.74
CA THR A 162 -4.99 8.56 -13.86
C THR A 162 -3.64 8.57 -14.60
N SER A 163 -2.54 8.47 -13.85
CA SER A 163 -1.19 8.47 -14.41
C SER A 163 -0.87 7.17 -15.15
N LEU A 164 -1.34 6.02 -14.65
CA LEU A 164 -1.26 4.73 -15.35
C LEU A 164 -2.00 4.77 -16.69
N ALA A 165 -3.24 5.27 -16.70
CA ALA A 165 -4.01 5.45 -17.93
C ALA A 165 -3.29 6.39 -18.92
N ALA A 166 -2.76 7.52 -18.44
CA ALA A 166 -2.01 8.44 -19.28
C ALA A 166 -0.72 7.83 -19.88
N LYS A 167 -0.17 6.80 -19.24
CA LYS A 167 1.02 6.05 -19.71
C LYS A 167 0.68 4.84 -20.57
N GLY A 168 -0.59 4.50 -20.77
CA GLY A 168 -0.98 3.28 -21.49
C GLY A 168 -0.71 2.00 -20.70
N LEU A 169 -0.71 2.09 -19.36
CA LEU A 169 -0.44 0.99 -18.44
C LEU A 169 -1.72 0.34 -17.90
N GLU A 170 -2.82 0.42 -18.64
CA GLU A 170 -4.10 -0.18 -18.26
C GLU A 170 -4.01 -1.72 -18.20
N ALA A 171 -3.42 -2.34 -19.22
CA ALA A 171 -3.28 -3.81 -19.25
C ALA A 171 -2.46 -4.37 -18.08
N PRO A 172 -1.26 -3.85 -17.73
CA PRO A 172 -0.53 -4.31 -16.56
C PRO A 172 -1.24 -3.98 -15.24
N SER A 173 -1.93 -2.83 -15.12
CA SER A 173 -2.66 -2.51 -13.89
C SER A 173 -3.87 -3.41 -13.66
N VAL A 174 -4.61 -3.81 -14.71
CA VAL A 174 -5.65 -4.85 -14.60
C VAL A 174 -5.06 -6.16 -14.09
N ARG A 175 -3.90 -6.60 -14.60
CA ARG A 175 -3.27 -7.83 -14.08
C ARG A 175 -2.84 -7.73 -12.61
N ILE A 176 -2.41 -6.56 -12.15
CA ILE A 176 -2.13 -6.33 -10.72
C ILE A 176 -3.43 -6.42 -9.90
N SER A 177 -4.51 -5.81 -10.40
CA SER A 177 -5.84 -5.88 -9.80
C SER A 177 -6.29 -7.34 -9.62
N ASP A 178 -6.26 -8.12 -10.70
CA ASP A 178 -6.66 -9.53 -10.70
C ASP A 178 -5.79 -10.37 -9.73
N ALA A 179 -4.50 -10.06 -9.63
CA ALA A 179 -3.60 -10.74 -8.69
C ALA A 179 -3.94 -10.41 -7.23
N ARG A 180 -4.32 -9.17 -6.91
CA ARG A 180 -4.78 -8.81 -5.56
C ARG A 180 -6.13 -9.43 -5.23
N ASP A 181 -7.05 -9.42 -6.18
CA ASP A 181 -8.39 -10.03 -6.04
C ASP A 181 -8.27 -11.55 -5.75
N SER A 182 -7.27 -12.21 -6.35
CA SER A 182 -7.00 -13.62 -6.06
C SER A 182 -6.60 -13.91 -4.59
N LEU A 183 -6.32 -12.88 -3.79
CA LEU A 183 -5.88 -12.97 -2.40
C LEU A 183 -6.95 -12.57 -1.39
N ASP A 184 -8.05 -11.92 -1.75
CA ASP A 184 -8.99 -11.32 -0.78
C ASP A 184 -10.40 -11.91 -0.74
N GLY A 185 -10.63 -13.03 -1.45
CA GLY A 185 -11.79 -13.91 -1.28
C GLY A 185 -12.59 -14.12 -2.57
N ASP A 186 -13.84 -14.58 -2.41
CA ASP A 186 -14.78 -14.80 -3.53
C ASP A 186 -15.50 -13.50 -3.98
N GLU A 187 -15.40 -12.42 -3.21
CA GLU A 187 -16.00 -11.12 -3.54
C GLU A 187 -15.03 -10.29 -4.38
N ASP A 188 -15.48 -9.81 -5.54
CA ASP A 188 -14.73 -8.85 -6.37
C ASP A 188 -14.70 -7.49 -5.63
N LEU A 189 -13.58 -7.25 -4.95
CA LEU A 189 -13.29 -6.02 -4.20
C LEU A 189 -12.20 -5.19 -4.87
N ASP A 190 -11.65 -5.64 -6.01
CA ASP A 190 -10.58 -4.98 -6.73
C ASP A 190 -10.92 -4.73 -8.20
N GLN A 191 -11.14 -3.46 -8.54
CA GLN A 191 -11.41 -3.07 -9.92
C GLN A 191 -10.17 -2.43 -10.55
N GLY A 192 -9.71 -2.98 -11.67
CA GLY A 192 -8.57 -2.45 -12.43
C GLY A 192 -8.81 -1.04 -12.98
N VAL A 193 -7.78 -0.43 -13.60
CA VAL A 193 -7.89 0.88 -14.30
C VAL A 193 -8.81 0.80 -15.53
N LEU A 194 -9.19 -0.40 -15.96
CA LEU A 194 -10.27 -0.63 -16.92
C LEU A 194 -11.38 -1.48 -16.30
N LEU A 195 -12.62 -1.06 -16.52
CA LEU A 195 -13.83 -1.82 -16.22
C LEU A 195 -14.74 -1.78 -17.45
N ASP A 196 -15.12 -2.94 -17.97
CA ASP A 196 -15.92 -3.09 -19.20
C ASP A 196 -15.39 -2.28 -20.41
N GLY A 197 -14.06 -2.18 -20.52
CA GLY A 197 -13.39 -1.45 -21.60
C GLY A 197 -13.37 0.07 -21.44
N ASN A 198 -13.87 0.61 -20.32
CA ASN A 198 -13.82 2.03 -19.99
C ASN A 198 -12.80 2.29 -18.88
N LEU A 199 -12.24 3.51 -18.85
CA LEU A 199 -11.36 3.92 -17.75
C LEU A 199 -12.13 3.93 -16.43
N ASN A 200 -11.54 3.27 -15.42
CA ASN A 200 -12.04 3.19 -14.07
C ASN A 200 -11.03 3.86 -13.12
N ILE A 201 -11.25 5.14 -12.85
CA ILE A 201 -10.34 5.96 -12.03
C ILE A 201 -10.69 5.93 -10.55
N VAL A 202 -11.95 5.66 -10.21
CA VAL A 202 -12.44 5.65 -8.82
C VAL A 202 -13.25 4.37 -8.61
N PRO A 203 -12.63 3.29 -8.10
CA PRO A 203 -13.30 2.00 -7.95
C PRO A 203 -14.33 2.10 -6.83
N THR A 204 -15.59 1.86 -7.16
CA THR A 204 -16.71 2.02 -6.22
C THR A 204 -17.79 0.98 -6.47
N ASP A 205 -18.60 0.73 -5.44
CA ASP A 205 -19.82 -0.05 -5.56
C ASP A 205 -20.88 0.69 -6.40
N ALA A 206 -22.05 0.06 -6.58
CA ALA A 206 -23.16 0.65 -7.33
C ALA A 206 -23.72 1.97 -6.74
N ASN A 207 -23.32 2.34 -5.52
CA ASN A 207 -23.71 3.58 -4.85
C ASN A 207 -22.62 4.67 -4.93
N GLY A 208 -21.48 4.39 -5.59
CA GLY A 208 -20.34 5.30 -5.61
C GLY A 208 -19.56 5.31 -4.30
N ILE A 209 -19.59 4.22 -3.53
CA ILE A 209 -18.89 4.06 -2.26
C ILE A 209 -17.67 3.16 -2.47
N ALA A 210 -16.49 3.58 -2.00
CA ALA A 210 -15.26 2.79 -2.09
C ALA A 210 -15.42 1.41 -1.43
N PHE A 211 -14.65 0.40 -1.83
CA PHE A 211 -14.73 -0.94 -1.23
C PHE A 211 -14.15 -0.98 0.19
N SER A 212 -14.41 -2.05 0.93
CA SER A 212 -13.87 -2.26 2.28
C SER A 212 -13.18 -3.60 2.35
N ARG A 213 -11.96 -3.61 2.87
CA ARG A 213 -11.26 -4.84 3.24
C ARG A 213 -11.13 -4.95 4.75
N SER A 214 -11.28 -6.16 5.25
CA SER A 214 -10.92 -6.49 6.63
C SER A 214 -9.40 -6.47 6.83
N PRO A 215 -8.88 -6.36 8.06
CA PRO A 215 -7.45 -6.48 8.31
C PRO A 215 -6.85 -7.79 7.76
N GLY A 216 -7.60 -8.90 7.80
CA GLY A 216 -7.15 -10.17 7.24
C GLY A 216 -6.96 -10.13 5.72
N GLN A 217 -7.91 -9.53 4.99
CA GLN A 217 -7.81 -9.36 3.53
C GLN A 217 -6.66 -8.42 3.13
N VAL A 218 -6.48 -7.32 3.87
CA VAL A 218 -5.33 -6.43 3.67
C VAL A 218 -4.02 -7.19 3.89
N LEU A 219 -3.94 -8.00 4.95
CA LEU A 219 -2.77 -8.84 5.22
C LEU A 219 -2.55 -9.92 4.16
N ASN A 220 -3.59 -10.45 3.51
CA ASN A 220 -3.41 -11.39 2.40
C ASN A 220 -2.60 -10.73 1.28
N ILE A 221 -2.91 -9.46 0.97
CA ILE A 221 -2.24 -8.69 -0.07
C ILE A 221 -0.81 -8.33 0.35
N VAL A 222 -0.60 -7.77 1.54
CA VAL A 222 0.75 -7.34 1.94
C VAL A 222 1.69 -8.50 2.30
N TYR A 223 1.15 -9.66 2.70
CA TYR A 223 1.94 -10.89 2.84
C TYR A 223 2.08 -11.66 1.52
N LEU A 224 1.34 -11.29 0.49
CA LEU A 224 1.22 -12.02 -0.78
C LEU A 224 0.76 -13.48 -0.60
N THR A 225 0.07 -13.77 0.50
CA THR A 225 -0.44 -15.11 0.81
C THR A 225 -1.59 -15.05 1.84
N PRO A 226 -2.67 -15.83 1.64
CA PRO A 226 -3.70 -16.02 2.65
C PRO A 226 -3.23 -16.93 3.79
N GLU A 227 -3.97 -16.92 4.89
CA GLU A 227 -3.76 -17.78 6.08
C GLU A 227 -2.31 -17.79 6.64
N ALA A 228 -1.65 -16.63 6.63
CA ALA A 228 -0.27 -16.46 7.07
C ALA A 228 -0.10 -15.40 8.16
N THR A 229 1.02 -15.45 8.86
CA THR A 229 1.39 -14.44 9.88
C THR A 229 2.57 -13.57 9.46
N GLU A 230 3.20 -13.89 8.33
CA GLU A 230 4.38 -13.22 7.77
C GLU A 230 4.51 -13.56 6.28
N GLY A 231 5.28 -12.76 5.55
CA GLY A 231 5.55 -12.95 4.12
C GLY A 231 5.51 -11.65 3.33
N GLY A 232 5.74 -11.76 2.02
CA GLY A 232 5.64 -10.63 1.09
C GLY A 232 6.43 -9.41 1.55
N PHE A 233 5.74 -8.28 1.70
CA PHE A 233 6.33 -7.01 2.10
C PHE A 233 6.75 -6.96 3.57
N PHE A 234 6.31 -7.92 4.38
CA PHE A 234 6.61 -8.05 5.81
C PHE A 234 7.15 -9.45 6.11
N PRO A 235 8.42 -9.74 5.78
CA PRO A 235 9.00 -11.08 5.88
C PRO A 235 8.98 -11.68 7.29
N ASP A 236 8.97 -10.84 8.33
CA ASP A 236 8.87 -11.25 9.75
C ASP A 236 7.49 -10.91 10.36
N GLY A 237 6.50 -10.58 9.52
CA GLY A 237 5.16 -10.18 9.91
C GLY A 237 5.03 -8.73 10.40
N VAL A 238 3.79 -8.26 10.54
CA VAL A 238 3.49 -6.94 11.13
C VAL A 238 3.49 -6.97 12.65
N ASN A 239 3.75 -5.82 13.27
CA ASN A 239 3.71 -5.68 14.73
C ASN A 239 2.30 -5.32 15.23
N GLY A 240 1.79 -6.03 16.23
CA GLY A 240 0.52 -5.68 16.90
C GLY A 240 -0.47 -6.83 16.97
N GLU A 241 -1.72 -6.52 17.31
CA GLU A 241 -2.79 -7.51 17.53
C GLU A 241 -3.34 -8.10 16.23
N PHE A 242 -3.47 -7.28 15.18
CA PHE A 242 -3.92 -7.71 13.86
C PHE A 242 -2.69 -8.07 13.04
N ASN A 243 -2.28 -9.34 13.07
CA ASN A 243 -1.04 -9.81 12.44
C ASN A 243 -1.18 -11.11 11.63
N ALA A 244 -2.39 -11.67 11.55
CA ALA A 244 -2.70 -12.86 10.77
C ALA A 244 -3.61 -12.49 9.59
N SER A 245 -3.25 -12.98 8.41
CA SER A 245 -4.01 -12.84 7.19
C SER A 245 -5.24 -13.76 7.19
N GLY A 246 -6.25 -13.41 6.38
CA GLY A 246 -7.56 -14.07 6.38
C GLY A 246 -7.60 -15.36 5.55
N SER A 247 -8.68 -16.13 5.72
CA SER A 247 -9.03 -17.20 4.79
C SER A 247 -9.44 -16.63 3.44
N ASN A 248 -9.09 -17.32 2.36
CA ASN A 248 -9.49 -16.97 0.99
C ASN A 248 -10.78 -17.72 0.58
N THR A 249 -11.78 -17.74 1.47
CA THR A 249 -13.04 -18.51 1.35
C THR A 249 -14.21 -17.72 1.86
#